data_AF-A0AA44UTP4-F1
#
_entry.id   AF-A0AA44UTP4-F1
#
_cell.length_a   1.000
_cell.length_b   1.000
_cell.length_c   1.000
_cell.angle_alpha   90.00
_cell.angle_beta   90.00
_cell.angle_gamma   90.00
#
_symmetry.space_group_name_H-M   'P 1'
#
loop_
_entity.id
_entity.type
_entity.pdbx_description
1 polymer ?
#
loop_
_entity_poly.entity_id
_entity_poly.type
_entity_poly.pdbx_seq_one_letter_code
_entity_poly.pdbx_strand_id
1 'polypeptide(L)'
;MHDRDRPGTPWTSGGPRPGPRPSSDGTAHSDPDGLDGAATALDRVAEGLTGDAALVGPAVPVPGFAAGTAAAAWEDAMVRAVREHAGHTASTASALRAAAAAWRAADDDAAVAFAGRAS
;
A
#
# COMPACT_ATOMS: atom_id res chain seq x y z
N MET A 1 38.25 39.78 39.79
CA MET A 1 39.31 40.70 39.34
C MET A 1 40.58 39.87 39.24
N HIS A 2 41.16 39.48 38.11
CA HIS A 2 41.08 39.74 36.66
C HIS A 2 41.27 38.36 35.96
N ASP A 3 40.48 37.97 34.96
CA ASP A 3 40.53 38.30 33.53
C ASP A 3 41.83 37.90 32.80
N ARG A 4 41.69 36.88 31.93
CA ARG A 4 42.20 36.73 30.55
C ARG A 4 42.74 35.32 30.27
N ASP A 5 41.99 34.56 29.47
CA ASP A 5 42.53 33.71 28.39
C ASP A 5 41.41 32.87 27.74
N ARG A 6 40.84 33.35 26.63
CA ARG A 6 41.10 32.76 25.30
C ARG A 6 40.19 33.32 24.20
N PRO A 7 40.73 33.47 22.98
CA PRO A 7 40.03 34.03 21.83
C PRO A 7 39.00 33.05 21.26
N GLY A 8 37.85 33.60 20.86
CA GLY A 8 36.82 32.88 20.14
C GLY A 8 37.35 32.28 18.85
N THR A 9 37.10 30.99 18.65
CA THR A 9 37.35 30.31 17.38
C THR A 9 36.34 30.79 16.33
N PRO A 10 36.79 30.99 15.09
CA PRO A 10 35.98 31.56 14.02
C PRO A 10 34.90 30.58 13.58
N TRP A 11 33.74 31.16 13.25
CA TRP A 11 32.63 30.50 12.61
C TRP A 11 33.09 29.78 11.33
N THR A 12 33.06 28.45 11.33
CA THR A 12 32.97 27.66 10.11
C THR A 12 31.54 27.15 10.00
N SER A 13 30.72 27.94 9.32
CA SER A 13 29.44 27.56 8.74
C SER A 13 29.68 26.49 7.66
N GLY A 14 29.93 25.26 8.08
CA GLY A 14 29.88 24.06 7.26
C GLY A 14 28.50 23.46 7.33
N GLY A 15 27.52 24.08 6.67
CA GLY A 15 26.22 23.45 6.46
C GLY A 15 26.41 22.12 5.70
N PRO A 16 25.62 21.07 5.98
CA PRO A 16 25.72 19.83 5.24
C PRO A 16 25.57 20.13 3.75
N ARG A 17 26.56 19.72 2.94
CA ARG A 17 26.41 19.71 1.48
C ARG A 17 25.09 19.00 1.15
N PRO A 18 24.19 19.61 0.37
CA PRO A 18 23.06 18.89 -0.17
C PRO A 18 23.62 17.70 -0.94
N GLY A 19 23.40 16.49 -0.44
CA GLY A 19 23.59 15.29 -1.24
C GLY A 19 22.71 15.39 -2.49
N PRO A 20 23.03 14.63 -3.56
CA PRO A 20 22.16 14.58 -4.73
C PRO A 20 20.74 14.33 -4.25
N ARG A 21 19.82 15.26 -4.60
CA ARG A 21 18.39 15.06 -4.37
C ARG A 21 18.04 13.71 -5.01
N PRO A 22 17.30 12.81 -4.33
CA PRO A 22 16.75 11.66 -5.03
C PRO A 22 15.98 12.22 -6.22
N SER A 23 16.36 11.80 -7.43
CA SER A 23 15.61 12.12 -8.64
C SER A 23 14.18 11.66 -8.38
N SER A 24 13.32 12.63 -8.09
CA SER A 24 11.87 12.44 -8.14
C SER A 24 11.50 12.54 -9.61
N ASP A 25 12.06 11.66 -10.43
CA ASP A 25 11.43 11.32 -11.70
C ASP A 25 10.19 10.54 -11.30
N GLY A 26 9.10 11.29 -11.19
CA GLY A 26 7.81 10.91 -10.63
C GLY A 26 7.06 9.91 -11.49
N THR A 27 7.69 8.79 -11.79
CA THR A 27 7.08 7.57 -12.28
C THR A 27 7.82 6.44 -11.60
N ALA A 28 7.24 5.87 -10.54
CA ALA A 28 7.56 4.50 -10.21
C ALA A 28 7.27 3.69 -11.49
N HIS A 29 8.33 3.27 -12.18
CA HIS A 29 8.22 2.48 -13.40
C HIS A 29 7.83 1.06 -12.95
N SER A 30 6.58 0.90 -12.55
CA SER A 30 6.00 -0.42 -12.27
C SER A 30 5.76 -1.09 -13.62
N ASP A 31 6.68 -1.96 -14.00
CA ASP A 31 6.51 -2.89 -15.12
C ASP A 31 5.20 -3.70 -14.92
N PRO A 32 4.35 -3.90 -15.94
CA PRO A 32 3.15 -4.74 -15.89
C PRO A 32 3.26 -6.02 -15.07
N ASP A 33 4.39 -6.72 -15.14
CA ASP A 33 4.62 -7.95 -14.39
C ASP A 33 4.71 -7.72 -12.86
N GLY A 34 5.26 -6.58 -12.44
CA GLY A 34 5.26 -6.15 -11.05
C GLY A 34 3.86 -5.81 -10.54
N LEU A 35 3.01 -5.23 -11.38
CA LEU A 35 1.60 -4.96 -11.04
C LEU A 35 0.79 -6.26 -10.89
N ASP A 36 1.00 -7.23 -11.79
CA ASP A 36 0.37 -8.55 -11.70
C ASP A 36 0.86 -9.35 -10.48
N GLY A 37 2.15 -9.24 -10.15
CA GLY A 37 2.73 -9.81 -8.94
C GLY A 37 2.11 -9.21 -7.67
N ALA A 38 1.95 -7.88 -7.61
CA ALA A 38 1.30 -7.20 -6.51
C ALA A 38 -0.20 -7.56 -6.40
N ALA A 39 -0.91 -7.67 -7.52
CA ALA A 39 -2.29 -8.12 -7.54
C ALA A 39 -2.44 -9.54 -6.97
N THR A 40 -1.53 -10.45 -7.35
CA THR A 40 -1.51 -11.83 -6.83
C THR A 40 -1.25 -11.87 -5.32
N ALA A 41 -0.37 -11.00 -4.81
CA ALA A 41 -0.13 -10.88 -3.38
C ALA A 41 -1.39 -10.37 -2.63
N LEU A 42 -2.10 -9.39 -3.19
CA LEU A 42 -3.33 -8.85 -2.62
C LEU A 42 -4.46 -9.90 -2.63
N ASP A 43 -4.61 -10.70 -3.68
CA ASP A 43 -5.59 -11.79 -3.69
C ASP A 43 -5.34 -12.79 -2.56
N ARG A 44 -4.08 -13.16 -2.32
CA ARG A 44 -3.73 -14.04 -1.19
C ARG A 44 -4.09 -13.43 0.16
N VAL A 45 -3.93 -12.11 0.31
CA VAL A 45 -4.36 -11.39 1.52
C VAL A 45 -5.88 -11.38 1.65
N ALA A 46 -6.61 -11.12 0.57
CA ALA A 46 -8.08 -11.14 0.56
C ALA A 46 -8.63 -12.53 0.90
N GLU A 47 -8.03 -13.59 0.37
CA GLU A 47 -8.35 -14.98 0.70
C GLU A 47 -8.09 -15.28 2.18
N GLY A 48 -6.93 -14.87 2.71
CA GLY A 48 -6.59 -15.02 4.13
C GLY A 48 -7.61 -14.33 5.05
N LEU A 49 -7.93 -13.06 4.77
CA LEU A 49 -8.93 -12.31 5.53
C LEU A 49 -10.33 -12.95 5.47
N THR A 50 -10.70 -13.47 4.30
CA THR A 50 -11.98 -14.17 4.12
C THR A 50 -12.02 -15.48 4.92
N GLY A 51 -10.90 -16.22 4.92
CA GLY A 51 -10.73 -17.43 5.73
C GLY A 51 -10.82 -17.13 7.23
N ASP A 52 -10.08 -16.12 7.70
CA ASP A 52 -10.09 -15.71 9.11
C ASP A 52 -11.49 -15.28 9.57
N ALA A 53 -12.20 -14.51 8.74
CA ALA A 53 -13.58 -14.11 9.03
C ALA A 53 -14.58 -15.28 9.04
N ALA A 54 -14.27 -16.40 8.40
CA ALA A 54 -15.09 -17.61 8.42
C ALA A 54 -14.82 -18.50 9.65
N LEU A 55 -13.63 -18.38 10.27
CA LEU A 55 -13.29 -19.11 11.50
C LEU A 55 -14.00 -18.54 12.73
N VAL A 56 -14.38 -17.25 12.69
CA VAL A 56 -15.22 -16.64 13.72
C VAL A 56 -16.66 -17.13 13.50
N GLY A 57 -16.99 -18.24 14.17
CA GLY A 57 -18.34 -18.77 14.18
C GLY A 57 -19.36 -17.77 14.76
N PRO A 58 -20.66 -17.98 14.50
CA PRO A 58 -21.69 -17.07 15.01
C PRO A 58 -21.71 -17.07 16.54
N ALA A 59 -21.57 -15.88 17.11
CA ALA A 59 -21.72 -15.67 18.54
C ALA A 59 -23.18 -15.91 18.95
N VAL A 60 -23.41 -16.83 19.89
CA VAL A 60 -24.76 -17.08 20.43
C VAL A 60 -24.91 -16.27 21.72
N PRO A 61 -25.74 -15.21 21.75
CA PRO A 61 -25.95 -14.45 22.97
C PRO A 61 -26.62 -15.33 24.04
N VAL A 62 -26.14 -15.24 25.28
CA VAL A 62 -26.75 -15.92 26.43
C VAL A 62 -27.93 -15.08 26.92
N PRO A 63 -29.18 -15.61 26.92
CA PRO A 63 -30.34 -14.87 27.38
C PRO A 63 -30.18 -14.40 28.84
N GLY A 64 -30.56 -13.16 29.12
CA GLY A 64 -30.46 -12.56 30.46
C GLY A 64 -29.11 -11.94 30.82
N PHE A 65 -28.08 -12.07 29.97
CA PHE A 65 -26.77 -11.44 30.16
C PHE A 65 -26.51 -10.37 29.09
N ALA A 66 -26.69 -9.10 29.45
CA ALA A 66 -26.47 -7.96 28.56
C ALA A 66 -25.03 -7.94 27.97
N ALA A 67 -24.03 -8.32 28.77
CA ALA A 67 -22.64 -8.41 28.33
C ALA A 67 -22.45 -9.44 27.20
N GLY A 68 -23.15 -10.58 27.24
CA GLY A 68 -23.09 -11.58 26.17
C GLY A 68 -23.73 -11.11 24.87
N THR A 69 -24.78 -10.30 24.96
CA THR A 69 -25.41 -9.67 23.78
C THR A 69 -24.50 -8.61 23.16
N ALA A 70 -23.84 -7.80 24.00
CA ALA A 70 -22.90 -6.78 23.54
C ALA A 70 -21.65 -7.41 22.90
N ALA A 71 -21.12 -8.49 23.46
CA ALA A 71 -20.00 -9.24 22.89
C ALA A 71 -20.34 -9.81 21.51
N ALA A 72 -21.51 -10.44 21.36
CA ALA A 72 -21.97 -10.98 20.09
C ALA A 72 -22.10 -9.90 18.99
N ALA A 73 -22.65 -8.74 19.34
CA ALA A 73 -22.76 -7.61 18.42
C ALA A 73 -21.39 -7.04 18.01
N TRP A 74 -20.42 -7.02 18.94
CA TRP A 74 -19.06 -6.57 18.65
C TRP A 74 -18.33 -7.56 17.74
N GLU A 75 -18.46 -8.86 17.98
CA GLU A 75 -17.88 -9.92 17.13
C GLU A 75 -18.43 -9.85 15.70
N ASP A 76 -19.74 -9.69 15.54
CA ASP A 76 -20.37 -9.52 14.22
C ASP A 76 -19.87 -8.26 13.49
N ALA A 77 -19.72 -7.14 14.20
CA ALA A 77 -19.18 -5.91 13.63
C ALA A 77 -17.72 -6.08 13.15
N MET A 78 -16.89 -6.80 13.91
CA MET A 78 -15.51 -7.11 13.52
C MET A 78 -15.46 -8.01 12.29
N VAL A 79 -16.27 -9.07 12.24
CA VAL A 79 -16.36 -9.98 11.08
C VAL A 79 -16.79 -9.21 9.82
N ARG A 80 -17.78 -8.32 9.94
CA ARG A 80 -18.22 -7.47 8.83
C ARG A 80 -17.10 -6.56 8.33
N ALA A 81 -16.35 -5.93 9.23
CA ALA A 81 -15.24 -5.06 8.87
C ALA A 81 -14.10 -5.83 8.17
N VAL A 82 -13.76 -7.04 8.63
CA VAL A 82 -12.75 -7.88 7.98
C VAL A 82 -13.18 -8.28 6.57
N ARG A 83 -14.45 -8.65 6.38
CA ARG A 83 -15.00 -8.98 5.05
C ARG A 83 -14.98 -7.78 4.10
N GLU A 84 -15.33 -6.60 4.59
CA GLU A 84 -15.25 -5.36 3.82
C GLU A 84 -13.80 -5.07 3.40
N HIS A 85 -12.84 -5.24 4.31
CA HIS A 85 -11.42 -5.07 4.00
C HIS A 85 -10.92 -6.09 2.97
N ALA A 86 -11.35 -7.35 3.05
CA ALA A 86 -11.06 -8.36 2.05
C ALA A 86 -11.59 -7.95 0.66
N GLY A 87 -12.82 -7.41 0.61
CA GLY A 87 -13.42 -6.88 -0.62
C GLY A 87 -12.63 -5.73 -1.23
N HIS A 88 -12.22 -4.75 -0.42
CA HIS A 88 -11.36 -3.64 -0.88
C HIS A 88 -9.99 -4.13 -1.38
N THR A 89 -9.42 -5.14 -0.72
CA THR A 89 -8.14 -5.75 -1.11
C THR A 89 -8.25 -6.41 -2.49
N ALA A 90 -9.29 -7.23 -2.72
CA ALA A 90 -9.56 -7.85 -4.01
C ALA A 90 -9.86 -6.81 -5.11
N SER A 91 -10.62 -5.76 -4.78
CA SER A 91 -10.86 -4.65 -5.71
C SER A 91 -9.56 -3.96 -6.11
N THR A 92 -8.63 -3.76 -5.17
CA THR A 92 -7.32 -3.17 -5.47
C THR A 92 -6.50 -4.08 -6.39
N ALA A 93 -6.51 -5.39 -6.14
CA ALA A 93 -5.87 -6.37 -7.03
C ALA A 93 -6.42 -6.30 -8.46
N SER A 94 -7.74 -6.20 -8.63
CA SER A 94 -8.35 -6.04 -9.95
C SER A 94 -7.93 -4.74 -10.66
N ALA A 95 -7.80 -3.64 -9.92
CA ALA A 95 -7.36 -2.36 -10.47
C ALA A 95 -5.90 -2.42 -10.95
N LEU A 96 -5.02 -3.12 -10.21
CA LEU A 96 -3.62 -3.33 -10.62
C LEU A 96 -3.53 -4.14 -11.92
N ARG A 97 -4.32 -5.21 -12.07
CA ARG A 97 -4.37 -5.99 -13.33
C ARG A 97 -4.89 -5.16 -14.49
N ALA A 98 -5.92 -4.34 -14.26
CA ALA A 98 -6.45 -3.45 -15.28
C ALA A 98 -5.39 -2.42 -15.72
N ALA A 99 -4.62 -1.87 -14.77
CA ALA A 99 -3.51 -0.99 -15.07
C ALA A 99 -2.41 -1.69 -15.89
N ALA A 100 -2.03 -2.91 -15.51
CA ALA A 100 -1.03 -3.71 -16.24
C ALA A 100 -1.47 -3.98 -17.69
N ALA A 101 -2.74 -4.33 -17.90
CA ALA A 101 -3.31 -4.55 -19.23
C ALA A 101 -3.32 -3.27 -20.08
N ALA A 102 -3.69 -2.13 -19.48
CA ALA A 102 -3.70 -0.84 -20.17
C ALA A 102 -2.29 -0.41 -20.61
N TRP A 103 -1.27 -0.68 -19.77
CA TRP A 103 0.13 -0.43 -20.12
C TRP A 103 0.60 -1.27 -21.31
N ARG A 104 0.33 -2.58 -21.31
CA ARG A 104 0.71 -3.47 -22.43
C ARG A 104 0.06 -3.04 -23.75
N ALA A 105 -1.22 -2.67 -23.72
CA ALA A 105 -1.92 -2.16 -24.90
C ALA A 105 -1.30 -0.86 -25.45
N ALA A 106 -0.92 0.06 -24.55
CA ALA A 106 -0.26 1.30 -24.96
C ALA A 106 1.15 1.06 -25.55
N ASP A 107 1.87 0.07 -25.04
CA ASP A 107 3.18 -0.34 -25.56
C ASP A 107 3.06 -0.96 -26.97
N ASP A 108 2.08 -1.85 -27.18
CA ASP A 108 1.78 -2.44 -28.49
C ASP A 108 1.42 -1.36 -29.53
N ASP A 109 0.56 -0.40 -29.17
CA ASP A 109 0.19 0.73 -30.02
C ASP A 109 1.42 1.59 -30.39
N ALA A 110 2.32 1.83 -29.44
CA ALA A 110 3.55 2.56 -29.67
C ALA A 110 4.48 1.80 -30.63
N ALA A 111 4.64 0.48 -30.44
CA ALA A 111 5.46 -0.37 -31.30
C ALA A 111 4.97 -0.36 -32.76
N VAL A 112 3.64 -0.45 -32.98
CA VAL A 112 3.03 -0.34 -34.31
C VAL A 112 3.30 1.03 -34.93
N ALA A 113 3.16 2.11 -34.16
CA ALA A 113 3.40 3.47 -34.65
C ALA A 113 4.88 3.75 -34.99
N PHE A 114 5.82 3.07 -34.34
CA PHE A 114 7.24 3.14 -34.70
C PHE A 114 7.57 2.30 -35.93
N ALA A 115 7.03 1.09 -36.06
CA ALA A 115 7.23 0.24 -37.23
C ALA A 115 6.71 0.92 -38.51
N GLY A 116 5.52 1.53 -38.46
CA GLY A 116 4.96 2.26 -39.59
C GLY A 116 5.68 3.57 -39.96
N ARG A 117 6.55 4.09 -39.09
CA ARG A 117 7.41 5.25 -39.40
C ARG A 117 8.76 4.85 -40.00
N ALA A 118 9.16 3.58 -39.87
CA ALA A 118 10.41 3.06 -40.41
C ALA A 118 10.26 2.49 -41.83
N SER A 119 9.02 2.29 -42.31
CA SER A 119 8.65 1.86 -43.66
C SER A 119 8.39 3.03 -44.60
#